data_AF-A0A961VVG1-F1
#
_entry.id   AF-A0A961VVG1-F1
#
_cell.length_a   1.000
_cell.length_b   1.000
_cell.length_c   1.000
_cell.angle_alpha   90.00
_cell.angle_beta   90.00
_cell.angle_gamma   90.00
#
_symmetry.space_group_name_H-M   'P 1'
#
loop_
_entity.id
_entity.type
_entity.pdbx_description
1 polymer ?
#
loop_
_entity_poly.entity_id
_entity_poly.type
_entity_poly.pdbx_seq_one_letter_code
_entity_poly.pdbx_strand_id
1 'polypeptide(L)'
;MTAFDIARSYLGIKEVAGPRDNPKIMEMYASVGHDWVEHDETAWCAAFVGHCLEKAGIRSTRALNARSYLGFGEPVAVADAREGDIVVFERGASSWQGHVAFFVKATATQIEVLGGNQSNGVTIARYPRSRLLGIRRPIGVGSSAKPSLRTVQQKLKDLGYHEVGTVDGLFGPRTRAAILAFKADNGLPLTPDIDVAFTAALEKAPPRAIAPERANGKPQASRIVSAANAQIATGIAGTITIAGAAIAPAIEAAEQAKDMTERAIGLLNLTEFVAPFLPWMGIAIFAVVIALAWRARAARIEDYRTGRTP
;
A
#
# COMPACT_ATOMS: atom_id res chain seq x y z
N MET A 1 -22.40 0.20 -8.76
CA MET A 1 -23.39 0.67 -7.76
C MET A 1 -22.66 1.59 -6.79
N THR A 2 -23.16 2.80 -6.54
CA THR A 2 -22.49 3.74 -5.62
C THR A 2 -22.74 3.33 -4.16
N ALA A 3 -21.93 3.85 -3.23
CA ALA A 3 -22.16 3.64 -1.79
C ALA A 3 -23.56 4.14 -1.38
N PHE A 4 -24.06 5.19 -2.03
CA PHE A 4 -25.38 5.72 -1.77
C PHE A 4 -26.51 4.82 -2.30
N ASP A 5 -26.35 4.22 -3.47
CA ASP A 5 -27.30 3.23 -3.99
C ASP A 5 -27.37 2.00 -3.08
N ILE A 6 -26.21 1.56 -2.56
CA ILE A 6 -26.14 0.49 -1.56
C ILE A 6 -26.89 0.91 -0.29
N ALA A 7 -26.64 2.12 0.23
CA ALA A 7 -27.34 2.64 1.40
C ALA A 7 -28.88 2.67 1.20
N ARG A 8 -29.35 3.07 0.01
CA ARG A 8 -30.79 3.06 -0.33
C ARG A 8 -31.39 1.66 -0.27
N SER A 9 -30.64 0.63 -0.68
CA SER A 9 -31.12 -0.76 -0.62
C SER A 9 -31.39 -1.26 0.82
N TYR A 10 -30.82 -0.58 1.83
CA TYR A 10 -31.00 -0.91 3.24
C TYR A 10 -32.11 -0.10 3.94
N LEU A 11 -32.79 0.81 3.24
CA LEU A 11 -33.85 1.65 3.81
C LEU A 11 -34.94 0.79 4.48
N GLY A 12 -35.31 1.15 5.71
CA GLY A 12 -36.34 0.45 6.49
C GLY A 12 -35.84 -0.69 7.36
N ILE A 13 -34.55 -1.06 7.28
CA ILE A 13 -33.94 -1.96 8.27
C ILE A 13 -33.95 -1.30 9.64
N LYS A 14 -34.26 -2.09 10.66
CA LYS A 14 -34.25 -1.72 12.07
C LYS A 14 -33.46 -2.73 12.88
N GLU A 15 -32.85 -2.29 13.96
CA GLU A 15 -32.34 -3.21 14.99
C GLU A 15 -33.50 -4.00 15.61
N VAL A 16 -33.19 -5.16 16.17
CA VAL A 16 -34.18 -6.00 16.83
C VAL A 16 -34.00 -5.82 18.33
N ALA A 17 -35.03 -5.34 19.03
CA ALA A 17 -34.95 -5.16 20.47
C ALA A 17 -34.85 -6.51 21.21
N GLY A 18 -34.01 -6.58 22.24
CA GLY A 18 -33.84 -7.75 23.10
C GLY A 18 -32.63 -8.62 22.71
N PRO A 19 -32.57 -9.90 23.10
CA PRO A 19 -31.37 -10.76 22.96
C PRO A 19 -31.12 -11.26 21.53
N ARG A 20 -31.76 -10.67 20.52
CA ARG A 20 -31.67 -11.09 19.12
C ARG A 20 -31.14 -9.94 18.30
N ASP A 21 -30.04 -10.13 17.59
CA ASP A 21 -29.47 -9.11 16.72
C ASP A 21 -30.04 -9.17 15.30
N ASN A 22 -30.10 -8.02 14.63
CA ASN A 22 -30.35 -8.01 13.20
C ASN A 22 -29.10 -8.50 12.44
N PRO A 23 -29.13 -9.64 11.72
CA PRO A 23 -27.94 -10.18 11.06
C PRO A 23 -27.34 -9.24 10.02
N LYS A 24 -28.14 -8.35 9.42
CA LYS A 24 -27.64 -7.34 8.47
C LYS A 24 -26.87 -6.22 9.17
N ILE A 25 -27.23 -5.87 10.41
CA ILE A 25 -26.47 -4.88 11.19
C ILE A 25 -25.15 -5.51 11.68
N MET A 26 -25.19 -6.78 12.09
CA MET A 26 -23.97 -7.52 12.42
C MET A 26 -23.03 -7.66 11.21
N GLU A 27 -23.57 -7.89 10.01
CA GLU A 27 -22.79 -7.87 8.75
C GLU A 27 -22.14 -6.49 8.52
N MET A 28 -22.83 -5.40 8.85
CA MET A 28 -22.26 -4.05 8.72
C MET A 28 -21.02 -3.90 9.59
N TYR A 29 -21.06 -4.33 10.85
CA TYR A 29 -19.89 -4.36 11.74
C TYR A 29 -18.77 -5.26 11.22
N ALA A 30 -19.08 -6.50 10.83
CA ALA A 30 -18.09 -7.44 10.33
C ALA A 30 -17.37 -6.89 9.07
N SER A 31 -18.11 -6.28 8.15
CA SER A 31 -17.54 -5.73 6.90
C SER A 31 -16.51 -4.62 7.09
N VAL A 32 -16.56 -3.93 8.23
CA VAL A 32 -15.59 -2.89 8.59
C VAL A 32 -14.51 -3.39 9.56
N GLY A 33 -14.43 -4.70 9.82
CA GLY A 33 -13.42 -5.31 10.68
C GLY A 33 -13.78 -5.32 12.17
N HIS A 34 -15.08 -5.26 12.48
CA HIS A 34 -15.61 -5.26 13.84
C HIS A 34 -16.52 -6.48 14.09
N ASP A 35 -16.07 -7.65 13.67
CA ASP A 35 -16.76 -8.95 13.87
C ASP A 35 -16.87 -9.38 15.35
N TRP A 36 -16.13 -8.72 16.24
CA TRP A 36 -16.18 -8.89 17.70
C TRP A 36 -17.32 -8.14 18.40
N VAL A 37 -18.07 -7.28 17.69
CA VAL A 37 -19.21 -6.57 18.30
C VAL A 37 -20.36 -7.56 18.47
N GLU A 38 -20.80 -7.77 19.70
CA GLU A 38 -21.79 -8.80 20.06
C GLU A 38 -23.24 -8.29 20.06
N HIS A 39 -23.48 -6.97 20.07
CA HIS A 39 -24.82 -6.37 20.16
C HIS A 39 -25.06 -5.23 19.17
N ASP A 40 -26.22 -5.26 18.49
CA ASP A 40 -26.62 -4.25 17.50
C ASP A 40 -27.02 -2.88 18.10
N GLU A 41 -27.14 -2.77 19.43
CA GLU A 41 -27.45 -1.52 20.16
C GLU A 41 -26.27 -0.53 20.26
N THR A 42 -25.05 -0.96 19.93
CA THR A 42 -23.88 -0.06 19.90
C THR A 42 -24.03 0.95 18.75
N ALA A 43 -23.56 2.19 18.90
CA ALA A 43 -23.79 3.25 17.92
C ALA A 43 -23.28 2.93 16.49
N TRP A 44 -24.12 2.33 15.63
CA TRP A 44 -23.73 1.74 14.34
C TRP A 44 -23.80 2.67 13.11
N CYS A 45 -23.98 3.98 13.30
CA CYS A 45 -24.04 4.93 12.17
C CYS A 45 -22.77 4.91 11.30
N ALA A 46 -21.58 4.84 11.93
CA ALA A 46 -20.31 4.77 11.24
C ALA A 46 -20.05 3.39 10.59
N ALA A 47 -20.50 2.31 11.24
CA ALA A 47 -20.47 0.97 10.68
C ALA A 47 -21.33 0.88 9.42
N PHE A 48 -22.53 1.47 9.43
CA PHE A 48 -23.41 1.52 8.26
C PHE A 48 -22.77 2.26 7.07
N VAL A 49 -22.26 3.47 7.30
CA VAL A 49 -21.58 4.24 6.25
C VAL A 49 -20.35 3.49 5.75
N GLY A 50 -19.57 2.90 6.65
CA GLY A 50 -18.39 2.10 6.29
C GLY A 50 -18.74 0.87 5.47
N HIS A 51 -19.76 0.12 5.86
CA HIS A 51 -20.27 -1.03 5.11
C HIS A 51 -20.67 -0.66 3.69
N CYS A 52 -21.42 0.44 3.52
CA CYS A 52 -21.86 0.91 2.21
C CYS A 52 -20.67 1.31 1.33
N LEU A 53 -19.64 1.92 1.92
CA LEU A 53 -18.39 2.27 1.23
C LEU A 53 -17.61 1.01 0.81
N GLU A 54 -17.39 0.05 1.71
CA GLU A 54 -16.62 -1.16 1.42
C GLU A 54 -17.33 -2.02 0.35
N LYS A 55 -18.68 -2.13 0.41
CA LYS A 55 -19.46 -2.78 -0.66
C LYS A 55 -19.39 -2.05 -2.00
N ALA A 56 -19.17 -0.74 -2.00
CA ALA A 56 -18.91 0.03 -3.21
C ALA A 56 -17.46 -0.07 -3.71
N GLY A 57 -16.61 -0.88 -3.06
CA GLY A 57 -15.19 -0.98 -3.37
C GLY A 57 -14.35 0.19 -2.85
N ILE A 58 -14.88 0.97 -1.90
CA ILE A 58 -14.21 2.11 -1.28
C ILE A 58 -13.81 1.73 0.14
N ARG A 59 -12.50 1.66 0.41
CA ARG A 59 -12.02 1.43 1.78
C ARG A 59 -12.50 2.56 2.69
N SER A 60 -13.26 2.20 3.72
CA SER A 60 -13.81 3.13 4.71
C SER A 60 -12.77 3.53 5.77
N THR A 61 -13.14 4.35 6.74
CA THR A 61 -12.27 4.64 7.90
C THR A 61 -12.10 3.42 8.81
N ARG A 62 -13.01 2.43 8.71
CA ARG A 62 -13.10 1.26 9.60
C ARG A 62 -13.14 1.60 11.09
N ALA A 63 -13.59 2.81 11.40
CA ALA A 63 -13.76 3.27 12.77
C ALA A 63 -15.25 3.37 13.08
N LEU A 64 -15.64 3.00 14.31
CA LEU A 64 -17.03 3.08 14.77
C LEU A 64 -17.43 4.49 15.25
N ASN A 65 -16.48 5.43 15.34
CA ASN A 65 -16.79 6.81 15.67
C ASN A 65 -17.14 7.62 14.40
N ALA A 66 -18.25 8.34 14.44
CA ALA A 66 -18.76 9.14 13.32
C ALA A 66 -17.76 10.22 12.85
N ARG A 67 -17.04 10.84 13.80
CA ARG A 67 -16.12 11.94 13.52
C ARG A 67 -14.86 11.52 12.77
N SER A 68 -14.54 10.22 12.71
CA SER A 68 -13.45 9.69 11.88
C SER A 68 -13.60 10.10 10.41
N TYR A 69 -14.84 10.28 9.95
CA TYR A 69 -15.13 10.72 8.59
C TYR A 69 -14.82 12.20 8.35
N LEU A 70 -14.53 13.01 9.36
CA LEU A 70 -14.10 14.40 9.15
C LEU A 70 -12.77 14.50 8.41
N GLY A 71 -11.93 13.45 8.39
CA GLY A 71 -10.70 13.39 7.59
C GLY A 71 -10.83 12.58 6.29
N PHE A 72 -12.03 12.09 5.97
CA PHE A 72 -12.24 11.18 4.85
C PHE A 72 -12.53 11.92 3.55
N GLY A 73 -11.94 11.49 2.43
CA GLY A 73 -12.26 12.04 1.10
C GLY A 73 -11.96 13.54 0.95
N GLU A 74 -12.68 14.21 0.06
CA GLU A 74 -12.50 15.66 -0.19
C GLU A 74 -13.48 16.50 0.63
N PRO A 75 -13.05 17.65 1.21
CA PRO A 75 -13.97 18.64 1.77
C PRO A 75 -14.94 19.17 0.72
N VAL A 76 -16.20 19.30 1.09
CA VAL A 76 -17.23 19.91 0.23
C VAL A 76 -17.95 21.01 1.00
N ALA A 77 -18.13 22.17 0.37
CA ALA A 77 -18.97 23.23 0.92
C ALA A 77 -20.46 22.85 0.79
N VAL A 78 -21.31 23.34 1.69
CA VAL A 78 -22.74 22.96 1.67
C VAL A 78 -23.44 23.34 0.37
N ALA A 79 -23.00 24.41 -0.29
CA ALA A 79 -23.53 24.83 -1.59
C ALA A 79 -23.20 23.84 -2.73
N ASP A 80 -22.10 23.09 -2.59
CA ASP A 80 -21.59 22.14 -3.58
C ASP A 80 -21.88 20.67 -3.22
N ALA A 81 -22.60 20.46 -2.12
CA ALA A 81 -22.95 19.14 -1.62
C ALA A 81 -23.88 18.41 -2.60
N ARG A 82 -23.56 17.15 -2.85
CA ARG A 82 -24.30 16.27 -3.77
C ARG A 82 -24.78 15.05 -3.02
N GLU A 83 -25.85 14.46 -3.56
CA GLU A 83 -26.38 13.20 -3.07
C GLU A 83 -25.26 12.14 -2.99
N GLY A 84 -25.15 11.48 -1.83
CA GLY A 84 -24.10 10.50 -1.55
C GLY A 84 -22.81 11.05 -0.93
N ASP A 85 -22.64 12.37 -0.81
CA ASP A 85 -21.58 12.93 0.03
C ASP A 85 -21.79 12.51 1.49
N ILE A 86 -20.73 12.30 2.26
CA ILE A 86 -20.79 11.94 3.67
C ILE A 86 -20.95 13.22 4.49
N VAL A 87 -21.92 13.22 5.41
CA VAL A 87 -22.23 14.34 6.30
C VAL A 87 -21.93 13.93 7.72
N VAL A 88 -21.20 14.76 8.45
CA VAL A 88 -20.89 14.53 9.86
C VAL A 88 -21.54 15.62 10.69
N PHE A 89 -22.29 15.23 11.72
CA PHE A 89 -22.96 16.12 12.67
C PHE A 89 -22.39 15.95 14.06
N GLU A 90 -22.46 17.01 14.86
CA GLU A 90 -22.28 16.89 16.31
C GLU A 90 -23.45 16.12 16.93
N ARG A 91 -23.16 15.40 18.02
CA ARG A 91 -24.16 14.69 18.82
C ARG A 91 -23.68 14.62 20.25
N GLY A 92 -24.60 14.71 21.21
CA GLY A 92 -24.30 14.54 22.63
C GLY A 92 -23.50 15.70 23.23
N ALA A 93 -22.95 15.48 24.42
CA ALA A 93 -22.26 16.50 25.20
C ALA A 93 -20.73 16.45 25.07
N SER A 94 -20.19 15.39 24.47
CA SER A 94 -18.74 15.20 24.33
C SER A 94 -18.25 15.45 22.92
N SER A 95 -17.07 16.03 22.77
CA SER A 95 -16.47 16.37 21.47
C SER A 95 -16.16 15.17 20.58
N TRP A 96 -15.99 13.98 21.15
CA TRP A 96 -15.78 12.73 20.39
C TRP A 96 -17.08 12.16 19.80
N GLN A 97 -18.23 12.51 20.37
CA GLN A 97 -19.54 12.04 19.93
C GLN A 97 -19.94 12.75 18.63
N GLY A 98 -20.66 12.03 17.77
CA GLY A 98 -21.13 12.56 16.51
C GLY A 98 -22.14 11.64 15.85
N HIS A 99 -22.65 12.07 14.71
CA HIS A 99 -23.48 11.28 13.81
C HIS A 99 -22.95 11.37 12.39
N VAL A 100 -22.99 10.28 11.64
CA VAL A 100 -22.54 10.25 10.24
C VAL A 100 -23.61 9.58 9.38
N ALA A 101 -23.85 10.16 8.21
CA ALA A 101 -24.85 9.71 7.25
C ALA A 101 -24.46 10.15 5.83
N PHE A 102 -25.21 9.71 4.82
CA PHE A 102 -25.08 10.20 3.46
C PHE A 102 -26.04 11.37 3.19
N PHE A 103 -25.57 12.39 2.50
CA PHE A 103 -26.31 13.56 2.07
C PHE A 103 -27.39 13.17 1.06
N VAL A 104 -28.59 13.71 1.24
CA VAL A 104 -29.69 13.62 0.24
C VAL A 104 -29.88 15.00 -0.39
N LYS A 105 -30.21 16.00 0.42
CA LYS A 105 -30.41 17.40 0.00
C LYS A 105 -30.34 18.35 1.19
N ALA A 106 -30.20 19.65 0.92
CA ALA A 106 -30.22 20.69 1.95
C ALA A 106 -31.27 21.78 1.64
N THR A 107 -31.81 22.38 2.70
CA THR A 107 -32.58 23.63 2.67
C THR A 107 -31.76 24.74 3.32
N ALA A 108 -32.34 25.93 3.49
CA ALA A 108 -31.68 27.03 4.20
C ALA A 108 -31.30 26.69 5.65
N THR A 109 -32.07 25.83 6.32
CA THR A 109 -31.92 25.55 7.76
C THR A 109 -31.67 24.08 8.10
N GLN A 110 -31.96 23.15 7.19
CA GLN A 110 -31.92 21.71 7.44
C GLN A 110 -31.11 20.97 6.37
N ILE A 111 -30.57 19.82 6.74
CA ILE A 111 -29.94 18.86 5.83
C ILE A 111 -30.69 17.53 5.98
N GLU A 112 -31.20 17.01 4.88
CA GLU A 112 -31.81 15.69 4.80
C GLU A 112 -30.72 14.66 4.46
N VAL A 113 -30.68 13.57 5.22
CA VAL A 113 -29.64 12.54 5.13
C VAL A 113 -30.22 11.12 5.22
N LEU A 114 -29.59 10.19 4.53
CA LEU A 114 -29.81 8.75 4.61
C LEU A 114 -28.74 8.14 5.51
N GLY A 115 -29.12 7.60 6.65
CA GLY A 115 -28.17 7.09 7.64
C GLY A 115 -28.71 5.93 8.46
N GLY A 116 -27.79 5.11 8.95
CA GLY A 116 -28.06 4.03 9.90
C GLY A 116 -28.09 4.55 11.33
N ASN A 117 -28.67 3.75 12.22
CA ASN A 117 -28.91 4.09 13.62
C ASN A 117 -29.64 5.44 13.83
N GLN A 118 -30.56 5.75 12.93
CA GLN A 118 -31.44 6.92 13.01
C GLN A 118 -32.82 6.45 13.42
N SER A 119 -33.16 6.66 14.70
CA SER A 119 -34.30 5.99 15.33
C SER A 119 -34.18 4.48 15.19
N ASN A 120 -33.00 3.95 15.53
CA ASN A 120 -32.72 2.52 15.62
C ASN A 120 -32.87 1.79 14.26
N GLY A 121 -32.64 2.51 13.16
CA GLY A 121 -32.77 1.96 11.81
C GLY A 121 -32.09 2.79 10.73
N VAL A 122 -32.19 2.28 9.49
CA VAL A 122 -31.78 2.98 8.28
C VAL A 122 -32.95 3.79 7.75
N THR A 123 -32.87 5.11 7.90
CA THR A 123 -33.97 6.02 7.56
C THR A 123 -33.46 7.27 6.82
N ILE A 124 -34.39 8.02 6.23
CA ILE A 124 -34.14 9.40 5.80
C ILE A 124 -34.57 10.31 6.96
N ALA A 125 -33.66 11.16 7.44
CA ALA A 125 -33.89 12.05 8.56
C ALA A 125 -33.37 13.47 8.25
N ARG A 126 -33.89 14.47 8.96
CA ARG A 126 -33.48 15.88 8.81
C ARG A 126 -32.75 16.34 10.06
N TYR A 127 -31.60 16.98 9.85
CA TYR A 127 -30.79 17.58 10.91
C TYR A 127 -30.60 19.07 10.65
N PRO A 128 -30.59 19.91 11.70
CA PRO A 128 -30.36 21.34 11.53
C PRO A 128 -28.93 21.60 11.05
N ARG A 129 -28.79 22.57 10.13
CA ARG A 129 -27.48 22.97 9.59
C ARG A 129 -26.51 23.45 10.66
N SER A 130 -27.02 23.96 11.79
CA SER A 130 -26.20 24.37 12.93
C SER A 130 -25.39 23.22 13.55
N ARG A 131 -25.84 21.97 13.40
CA ARG A 131 -25.15 20.78 13.92
C ARG A 131 -24.12 20.22 12.94
N LEU A 132 -23.99 20.79 11.75
CA LEU A 132 -23.08 20.29 10.72
C LEU A 132 -21.63 20.55 11.13
N LEU A 133 -20.82 19.48 11.18
CA LEU A 133 -19.38 19.58 11.40
C LEU A 133 -18.59 19.56 10.08
N GLY A 134 -19.09 18.87 9.05
CA GLY A 134 -18.44 18.84 7.74
C GLY A 134 -19.14 17.92 6.74
N ILE A 135 -18.87 18.18 5.46
CA ILE A 135 -19.32 17.36 4.33
C ILE A 135 -18.08 16.86 3.58
N ARG A 136 -18.10 15.59 3.22
CA ARG A 136 -16.98 14.89 2.60
C ARG A 136 -17.42 14.08 1.40
N ARG A 137 -16.76 14.27 0.25
CA ARG A 137 -17.02 13.45 -0.94
C ARG A 137 -16.18 12.18 -0.90
N PRO A 138 -16.79 10.98 -0.91
CA PRO A 138 -16.04 9.74 -1.06
C PRO A 138 -15.29 9.71 -2.39
N ILE A 139 -13.96 9.57 -2.33
CA ILE A 139 -13.16 9.32 -3.52
C ILE A 139 -13.21 7.81 -3.79
N GLY A 140 -14.22 7.40 -4.57
CA GLY A 140 -14.44 6.03 -4.98
C GLY A 140 -13.95 5.70 -6.39
N VAL A 141 -13.96 4.41 -6.72
CA VAL A 141 -13.66 3.87 -8.05
C VAL A 141 -14.72 4.35 -9.05
N GLY A 142 -14.62 5.61 -9.51
CA GLY A 142 -15.59 6.20 -10.45
C GLY A 142 -15.76 7.72 -10.37
N SER A 143 -15.24 8.40 -9.33
CA SER A 143 -15.14 9.87 -9.30
C SER A 143 -13.66 10.22 -9.19
N SER A 144 -13.05 10.63 -10.31
CA SER A 144 -11.60 10.84 -10.47
C SER A 144 -10.79 9.75 -9.76
N ALA A 145 -10.81 8.56 -10.37
CA ALA A 145 -10.28 7.32 -9.83
C ALA A 145 -8.98 7.53 -9.03
N LYS A 146 -8.93 7.02 -7.80
CA LYS A 146 -7.64 6.73 -7.16
C LYS A 146 -6.79 6.01 -8.21
N PRO A 147 -5.62 6.54 -8.58
CA PRO A 147 -4.77 5.89 -9.57
C PRO A 147 -4.53 4.45 -9.10
N SER A 148 -4.71 3.48 -10.00
CA SER A 148 -4.34 2.10 -9.70
C SER A 148 -2.90 2.07 -9.16
N LEU A 149 -2.53 1.10 -8.31
CA LEU A 149 -1.15 1.06 -7.79
C LEU A 149 -0.12 1.06 -8.93
N ARG A 150 -0.47 0.42 -10.05
CA ARG A 150 0.27 0.47 -11.31
C ARG A 150 0.43 1.90 -11.84
N THR A 151 -0.63 2.70 -11.82
CA THR A 151 -0.62 4.12 -12.19
C THR A 151 0.22 4.95 -11.23
N VAL A 152 0.15 4.70 -9.92
CA VAL A 152 1.01 5.37 -8.93
C VAL A 152 2.48 5.05 -9.18
N GLN A 153 2.80 3.78 -9.38
CA GLN A 153 4.16 3.35 -9.69
C GLN A 153 4.67 3.97 -11.00
N GLN A 154 3.82 4.00 -12.03
CA GLN A 154 4.16 4.63 -13.30
C GLN A 154 4.42 6.14 -13.14
N LYS A 155 3.52 6.87 -12.49
CA LYS A 155 3.68 8.31 -12.25
C LYS A 155 4.94 8.62 -11.43
N LEU A 156 5.20 7.86 -10.36
CA LEU A 156 6.44 8.01 -9.58
C LEU A 156 7.67 7.81 -10.47
N LYS A 157 7.65 6.81 -11.34
CA LYS A 157 8.74 6.56 -12.29
C LYS A 157 8.93 7.71 -13.28
N ASP A 158 7.82 8.24 -13.82
CA ASP A 158 7.82 9.36 -14.77
C ASP A 158 8.31 10.66 -14.11
N LEU A 159 8.06 10.83 -12.82
CA LEU A 159 8.57 11.94 -12.00
C LEU A 159 10.02 11.74 -11.54
N GLY A 160 10.70 10.66 -11.95
CA GLY A 160 12.13 10.42 -11.66
C GLY A 160 12.41 9.61 -10.39
N TYR A 161 11.40 9.01 -9.76
CA TYR A 161 11.56 8.11 -8.60
C TYR A 161 11.78 6.67 -9.06
N HIS A 162 12.91 6.40 -9.70
CA HIS A 162 13.24 5.09 -10.29
C HIS A 162 13.44 3.96 -9.25
N GLU A 163 13.60 4.30 -7.96
CA GLU A 163 13.63 3.36 -6.84
C GLU A 163 12.38 2.48 -6.78
N VAL A 164 11.24 2.96 -7.30
CA VAL A 164 9.96 2.25 -7.40
C VAL A 164 10.09 0.91 -8.13
N GLY A 165 11.03 0.79 -9.07
CA GLY A 165 11.32 -0.44 -9.79
C GLY A 165 10.30 -0.78 -10.87
N THR A 166 9.97 -2.07 -10.98
CA THR A 166 9.03 -2.57 -11.97
C THR A 166 7.61 -2.12 -11.64
N VAL A 167 6.88 -1.68 -12.64
CA VAL A 167 5.47 -1.33 -12.54
C VAL A 167 4.66 -2.63 -12.57
N ASP A 168 4.59 -3.30 -11.43
CA ASP A 168 3.99 -4.61 -11.22
C ASP A 168 2.59 -4.55 -10.59
N GLY A 169 2.22 -3.40 -10.02
CA GLY A 169 0.99 -3.20 -9.27
C GLY A 169 1.05 -3.77 -7.84
N LEU A 170 2.23 -4.10 -7.32
CA LEU A 170 2.42 -4.65 -5.98
C LEU A 170 2.97 -3.61 -5.00
N PHE A 171 2.43 -3.62 -3.77
CA PHE A 171 2.89 -2.73 -2.71
C PHE A 171 4.09 -3.35 -1.98
N GLY A 172 5.25 -3.32 -2.65
CA GLY A 172 6.51 -3.85 -2.12
C GLY A 172 7.37 -2.81 -1.40
N PRO A 173 8.50 -3.23 -0.81
CA PRO A 173 9.45 -2.32 -0.15
C PRO A 173 9.96 -1.18 -1.04
N ARG A 174 10.09 -1.44 -2.34
CA ARG A 174 10.50 -0.45 -3.36
C ARG A 174 9.43 0.62 -3.61
N THR A 175 8.18 0.20 -3.79
CA THR A 175 7.02 1.10 -3.89
C THR A 175 6.90 1.97 -2.64
N ARG A 176 7.06 1.37 -1.46
CA ARG A 176 7.05 2.08 -0.18
C ARG A 176 8.15 3.14 -0.11
N ALA A 177 9.38 2.79 -0.50
CA ALA A 177 10.52 3.72 -0.49
C ALA A 177 10.28 4.91 -1.43
N ALA A 178 9.78 4.65 -2.65
CA ALA A 178 9.48 5.69 -3.63
C ALA A 178 8.39 6.66 -3.14
N ILE A 179 7.33 6.15 -2.52
CA ILE A 179 6.26 6.99 -1.93
C ILE A 179 6.83 7.89 -0.84
N LEU A 180 7.65 7.35 0.07
CA LEU A 180 8.25 8.12 1.14
C LEU A 180 9.23 9.18 0.62
N ALA A 181 10.02 8.85 -0.41
CA ALA A 181 10.89 9.79 -1.08
C ALA A 181 10.12 10.93 -1.74
N PHE A 182 9.03 10.62 -2.46
CA PHE A 182 8.15 11.64 -3.05
C PHE A 182 7.54 12.55 -1.97
N LYS A 183 7.03 11.94 -0.90
CA LYS A 183 6.42 12.69 0.20
C LYS A 183 7.43 13.61 0.90
N ALA A 184 8.66 13.16 1.10
CA ALA A 184 9.74 13.97 1.66
C ALA A 184 10.02 15.20 0.78
N ASP A 185 10.19 15.00 -0.53
CA ASP A 185 10.52 16.07 -1.48
C ASP A 185 9.38 17.10 -1.65
N ASN A 186 8.13 16.69 -1.39
CA ASN A 186 6.94 17.55 -1.53
C ASN A 186 6.40 18.04 -0.17
N GLY A 187 7.14 17.86 0.93
CA GLY A 187 6.75 18.36 2.26
C GLY A 187 5.49 17.69 2.84
N LEU A 188 5.21 16.45 2.44
CA LEU A 188 4.06 15.67 2.93
C LEU A 188 4.44 14.80 4.14
N PRO A 189 3.47 14.40 4.98
CA PRO A 189 3.73 13.48 6.10
C PRO A 189 4.38 12.18 5.65
N LEU A 190 5.47 11.75 6.31
CA LEU A 190 6.26 10.56 5.95
C LEU A 190 5.60 9.22 6.33
N THR A 191 4.37 9.02 5.87
CA THR A 191 3.65 7.75 5.98
C THR A 191 3.64 7.01 4.66
N PRO A 192 3.66 5.67 4.66
CA PRO A 192 3.63 4.87 3.43
C PRO A 192 2.24 4.83 2.77
N ASP A 193 1.23 5.47 3.35
CA ASP A 193 -0.15 5.40 2.89
C ASP A 193 -0.37 6.19 1.59
N ILE A 194 -1.21 5.64 0.70
CA ILE A 194 -1.69 6.33 -0.50
C ILE A 194 -2.95 7.11 -0.12
N ASP A 195 -2.74 8.26 0.49
CA ASP A 195 -3.78 9.18 0.93
C ASP A 195 -4.12 10.22 -0.17
N VAL A 196 -5.17 11.00 0.08
CA VAL A 196 -5.69 11.99 -0.88
C VAL A 196 -4.68 13.11 -1.14
N ALA A 197 -3.96 13.53 -0.09
CA ALA A 197 -2.95 14.58 -0.21
C ALA A 197 -1.79 14.13 -1.11
N PHE A 198 -1.34 12.88 -0.95
CA PHE A 198 -0.35 12.25 -1.80
C PHE A 198 -0.81 12.15 -3.26
N THR A 199 -2.02 11.64 -3.52
CA THR A 199 -2.51 11.51 -4.89
C THR A 199 -2.66 12.86 -5.59
N ALA A 200 -3.14 13.89 -4.87
CA ALA A 200 -3.28 15.23 -5.41
C ALA A 200 -1.92 15.89 -5.68
N ALA A 201 -0.94 15.67 -4.81
CA ALA A 201 0.43 16.14 -5.02
C ALA A 201 1.08 15.42 -6.21
N LEU A 202 0.90 14.10 -6.32
CA LEU A 202 1.44 13.28 -7.41
C LEU A 202 0.94 13.71 -8.79
N GLU A 203 -0.25 14.32 -8.88
CA GLU A 203 -0.79 14.86 -10.12
C GLU A 203 -0.19 16.17 -10.58
N LYS A 204 0.28 17.00 -9.63
CA LYS A 204 0.73 18.37 -9.90
C LYS A 204 2.24 18.53 -9.82
N ALA A 205 2.93 17.57 -9.19
CA ALA A 205 4.36 17.67 -8.93
C ALA A 205 5.15 17.71 -10.26
N PRO A 206 6.15 18.60 -10.37
CA PRO A 206 7.09 18.56 -11.47
C PRO A 206 8.03 17.35 -11.31
N PRO A 207 8.70 16.92 -12.41
CA PRO A 207 9.75 15.91 -12.32
C PRO A 207 10.81 16.29 -11.28
N ARG A 208 11.28 15.30 -10.52
CA ARG A 208 12.30 15.46 -9.49
C ARG A 208 13.56 16.06 -10.11
N ALA A 209 14.03 17.17 -9.55
CA ALA A 209 15.32 17.74 -9.93
C ALA A 209 16.44 16.79 -9.51
N ILE A 210 17.10 16.15 -10.48
CA ILE A 210 18.24 15.27 -10.22
C ILE A 210 19.47 16.17 -10.18
N ALA A 211 20.22 16.13 -9.07
CA ALA A 211 21.50 16.81 -8.97
C ALA A 211 22.43 16.34 -10.13
N PRO A 212 23.15 17.26 -10.81
CA PRO A 212 23.90 16.94 -12.03
C PRO A 212 24.93 15.82 -11.83
N GLU A 213 25.42 15.61 -10.59
CA GLU A 213 26.32 14.50 -10.26
C GLU A 213 25.65 13.12 -10.39
N ARG A 214 24.33 13.00 -10.13
CA ARG A 214 23.59 11.74 -10.32
C ARG A 214 23.14 11.54 -11.77
N ALA A 215 22.89 12.62 -12.51
CA ALA A 215 22.50 12.55 -13.92
C ALA A 215 23.65 12.08 -14.84
N ASN A 216 24.89 12.49 -14.51
CA ASN A 216 26.11 12.16 -15.27
C ASN A 216 26.98 11.07 -14.62
N GLY A 217 26.62 10.63 -13.41
CA GLY A 217 27.45 9.75 -12.59
C GLY A 217 27.50 8.31 -13.11
N LYS A 218 28.54 7.97 -13.88
CA LYS A 218 29.05 6.59 -13.88
C LYS A 218 29.59 6.34 -12.46
N PRO A 219 29.12 5.31 -11.72
CA PRO A 219 29.61 5.06 -10.37
C PRO A 219 31.09 4.69 -10.41
N GLN A 220 31.98 5.66 -10.19
CA GLN A 220 33.41 5.42 -10.07
C GLN A 220 33.69 4.95 -8.64
N ALA A 221 34.44 3.84 -8.52
CA ALA A 221 34.82 3.22 -7.24
C ALA A 221 33.68 2.67 -6.35
N SER A 222 32.49 2.37 -6.91
CA SER A 222 31.45 1.68 -6.14
C SER A 222 31.87 0.25 -5.82
N ARG A 223 32.01 -0.06 -4.53
CA ARG A 223 32.26 -1.42 -4.03
C ARG A 223 31.15 -2.39 -4.40
N ILE A 224 29.94 -1.90 -4.66
CA ILE A 224 28.79 -2.69 -5.11
C ILE A 224 28.98 -3.11 -6.57
N VAL A 225 29.46 -2.21 -7.43
CA VAL A 225 29.77 -2.54 -8.83
C VAL A 225 30.98 -3.47 -8.92
N SER A 226 32.02 -3.25 -8.08
CA SER A 226 33.16 -4.17 -8.03
C SER A 226 32.77 -5.53 -7.45
N ALA A 227 31.90 -5.59 -6.43
CA ALA A 227 31.41 -6.84 -5.84
C ALA A 227 30.41 -7.57 -6.76
N ALA A 228 29.59 -6.85 -7.52
CA ALA A 228 28.71 -7.44 -8.53
C ALA A 228 29.51 -8.00 -9.72
N ASN A 229 30.51 -7.27 -10.21
CA ASN A 229 31.44 -7.76 -11.23
C ASN A 229 32.27 -8.96 -10.72
N ALA A 230 32.66 -8.94 -9.44
CA ALA A 230 33.33 -10.07 -8.80
C ALA A 230 32.39 -11.27 -8.62
N GLN A 231 31.13 -11.08 -8.22
CA GLN A 231 30.14 -12.16 -8.11
C GLN A 231 29.80 -12.78 -9.47
N ILE A 232 29.78 -11.98 -10.54
CA ILE A 232 29.65 -12.50 -11.93
C ILE A 232 30.90 -13.32 -12.28
N ALA A 233 32.10 -12.88 -11.92
CA ALA A 233 33.34 -13.63 -12.15
C ALA A 233 33.41 -14.94 -11.31
N THR A 234 32.96 -14.94 -10.06
CA THR A 234 32.95 -16.13 -9.20
C THR A 234 31.81 -17.09 -9.55
N GLY A 235 30.68 -16.58 -10.06
CA GLY A 235 29.55 -17.40 -10.55
C GLY A 235 29.91 -18.28 -11.75
N ILE A 236 30.91 -17.89 -12.55
CA ILE A 236 31.46 -18.70 -13.64
C ILE A 236 32.18 -19.96 -13.10
N ALA A 237 32.71 -19.93 -11.89
CA ALA A 237 33.43 -21.07 -11.28
C ALA A 237 32.52 -22.04 -10.50
N GLY A 238 31.23 -21.71 -10.30
CA GLY A 238 30.40 -22.33 -9.24
C GLY A 238 29.06 -22.95 -9.64
N THR A 239 28.77 -23.17 -10.92
CA THR A 239 27.55 -23.79 -11.51
C THR A 239 26.32 -22.88 -11.75
N ILE A 240 26.02 -22.70 -13.05
CA ILE A 240 24.75 -22.61 -13.81
C ILE A 240 23.51 -21.90 -13.19
N THR A 241 22.96 -20.93 -13.97
CA THR A 241 21.63 -20.26 -13.97
C THR A 241 21.37 -19.11 -12.96
N ILE A 242 20.88 -17.88 -13.28
CA ILE A 242 20.02 -17.33 -14.36
C ILE A 242 20.35 -15.83 -14.61
N ALA A 243 20.61 -15.41 -15.87
CA ALA A 243 20.21 -14.11 -16.45
C ALA A 243 20.55 -14.08 -17.96
N GLY A 244 19.54 -14.03 -18.83
CA GLY A 244 19.68 -14.31 -20.27
C GLY A 244 20.19 -13.14 -21.12
N ALA A 245 21.49 -12.84 -21.10
CA ALA A 245 22.05 -11.92 -22.11
C ALA A 245 23.46 -12.22 -22.66
N ALA A 246 24.21 -13.22 -22.18
CA ALA A 246 25.47 -13.62 -22.84
C ALA A 246 25.83 -15.07 -22.52
N ILE A 247 25.27 -16.02 -23.29
CA ILE A 247 25.30 -17.45 -22.92
C ILE A 247 26.41 -18.24 -23.64
N ALA A 248 26.88 -17.85 -24.82
CA ALA A 248 27.78 -18.70 -25.60
C ALA A 248 29.19 -18.94 -24.99
N PRO A 249 30.02 -17.91 -24.70
CA PRO A 249 31.40 -18.14 -24.23
C PRO A 249 31.48 -18.66 -22.78
N ALA A 250 30.44 -18.42 -21.96
CA ALA A 250 30.41 -18.88 -20.57
C ALA A 250 30.09 -20.37 -20.45
N ILE A 251 29.29 -20.93 -21.37
CA ILE A 251 29.02 -22.38 -21.41
C ILE A 251 30.28 -23.14 -21.84
N GLU A 252 30.98 -22.66 -22.88
CA GLU A 252 32.16 -23.33 -23.44
C GLU A 252 33.33 -23.37 -22.44
N ALA A 253 33.53 -22.28 -21.67
CA ALA A 253 34.51 -22.23 -20.59
C ALA A 253 34.14 -23.13 -19.40
N ALA A 254 32.84 -23.26 -19.08
CA ALA A 254 32.38 -24.14 -18.01
C ALA A 254 32.53 -25.63 -18.38
N GLU A 255 32.30 -26.00 -19.64
CA GLU A 255 32.50 -27.36 -20.13
C GLU A 255 33.99 -27.76 -20.14
N GLN A 256 34.88 -26.88 -20.59
CA GLN A 256 36.33 -27.12 -20.54
C GLN A 256 36.88 -27.24 -19.10
N ALA A 257 36.39 -26.41 -18.18
CA ALA A 257 36.80 -26.47 -16.77
C ALA A 257 36.34 -27.76 -16.09
N LYS A 258 35.13 -28.25 -16.44
CA LYS A 258 34.59 -29.52 -15.92
C LYS A 258 35.41 -30.72 -16.42
N ASP A 259 35.74 -30.76 -17.71
CA ASP A 259 36.53 -31.85 -18.32
C ASP A 259 37.98 -31.89 -17.77
N MET A 260 38.61 -30.73 -17.54
CA MET A 260 39.91 -30.68 -16.87
C MET A 260 39.87 -31.15 -15.42
N THR A 261 38.80 -30.82 -14.69
CA THR A 261 38.63 -31.19 -13.28
C THR A 261 38.37 -32.69 -13.14
N GLU A 262 37.53 -33.26 -14.00
CA GLU A 262 37.26 -34.70 -14.02
C GLU A 262 38.51 -35.51 -14.41
N ARG A 263 39.30 -35.02 -15.38
CA ARG A 263 40.58 -35.64 -15.76
C ARG A 263 41.64 -35.56 -14.66
N ALA A 264 41.74 -34.43 -13.94
CA ALA A 264 42.70 -34.27 -12.85
C ALA A 264 42.34 -35.14 -11.62
N ILE A 265 41.05 -35.26 -11.30
CA ILE A 265 40.56 -36.09 -10.19
C ILE A 265 40.71 -37.58 -10.51
N GLY A 266 40.47 -37.99 -11.77
CA GLY A 266 40.67 -39.36 -12.24
C GLY A 266 42.15 -39.78 -12.28
N LEU A 267 43.07 -38.87 -12.63
CA LEU A 267 44.51 -39.15 -12.67
C LEU A 267 45.16 -39.32 -11.29
N LEU A 268 44.58 -38.74 -10.23
CA LEU A 268 45.13 -38.74 -8.88
C LEU A 268 44.44 -39.73 -7.93
N ASN A 269 43.43 -40.48 -8.40
CA ASN A 269 42.63 -41.43 -7.61
C ASN A 269 42.05 -40.83 -6.31
N LEU A 270 41.77 -39.52 -6.33
CA LEU A 270 41.33 -38.74 -5.16
C LEU A 270 39.82 -38.84 -4.91
N THR A 271 39.09 -39.57 -5.76
CA THR A 271 37.64 -39.75 -5.68
C THR A 271 37.20 -40.30 -4.33
N GLU A 272 37.88 -41.31 -3.79
CA GLU A 272 37.53 -41.90 -2.49
C GLU A 272 37.87 -40.98 -1.30
N PHE A 273 38.90 -40.14 -1.42
CA PHE A 273 39.28 -39.20 -0.38
C PHE A 273 38.36 -37.98 -0.34
N VAL A 274 37.88 -37.49 -1.50
CA VAL A 274 37.10 -36.25 -1.61
C VAL A 274 35.59 -36.47 -1.41
N ALA A 275 35.06 -37.65 -1.79
CA ALA A 275 33.65 -38.01 -1.65
C ALA A 275 33.03 -37.76 -0.25
N PRO A 276 33.67 -38.14 0.88
CA PRO A 276 33.08 -37.91 2.20
C PRO A 276 33.03 -36.43 2.62
N PHE A 277 33.83 -35.56 1.98
CA PHE A 277 33.88 -34.13 2.30
C PHE A 277 32.99 -33.27 1.39
N LEU A 278 32.50 -33.80 0.26
CA LEU A 278 31.58 -33.10 -0.65
C LEU A 278 30.39 -32.39 0.05
N PRO A 279 29.63 -33.04 0.94
CA PRO A 279 28.50 -32.37 1.61
C PRO A 279 28.96 -31.23 2.52
N TRP A 280 30.12 -31.36 3.17
CA TRP A 280 30.70 -30.32 4.02
C TRP A 280 31.25 -29.14 3.22
N MET A 281 31.83 -29.39 2.04
CA MET A 281 32.21 -28.32 1.13
C MET A 281 31.01 -27.52 0.66
N GLY A 282 29.88 -28.18 0.37
CA GLY A 282 28.62 -27.51 0.03
C GLY A 282 28.13 -26.59 1.15
N ILE A 283 28.16 -27.06 2.40
CA ILE A 283 27.80 -26.26 3.58
C ILE A 283 28.75 -25.08 3.76
N ALA A 284 30.06 -25.29 3.60
CA ALA A 284 31.06 -24.24 3.71
C ALA A 284 30.88 -23.15 2.65
N ILE A 285 30.65 -23.54 1.39
CA ILE A 285 30.35 -22.61 0.29
C ILE A 285 29.06 -21.83 0.58
N PHE A 286 28.01 -22.52 1.03
CA PHE A 286 26.74 -21.89 1.38
C PHE A 286 26.88 -20.87 2.53
N ALA A 287 27.66 -21.21 3.58
CA ALA A 287 27.97 -20.31 4.67
C ALA A 287 28.77 -19.08 4.22
N VAL A 288 29.74 -19.26 3.32
CA VAL A 288 30.50 -18.15 2.71
C VAL A 288 29.57 -17.25 1.89
N VAL A 289 28.66 -17.82 1.09
CA VAL A 289 27.67 -17.04 0.32
C VAL A 289 26.75 -16.24 1.25
N ILE A 290 26.26 -16.82 2.35
CA ILE A 290 25.47 -16.09 3.36
C ILE A 290 26.28 -14.95 3.98
N ALA A 291 27.52 -15.20 4.38
CA ALA A 291 28.40 -14.18 4.97
C ALA A 291 28.68 -13.03 3.99
N LEU A 292 28.91 -13.34 2.71
CA LEU A 292 29.07 -12.35 1.65
C LEU A 292 27.77 -11.55 1.41
N ALA A 293 26.61 -12.21 1.43
CA ALA A 293 25.31 -11.55 1.31
C ALA A 293 25.04 -10.60 2.48
N TRP A 294 25.39 -10.99 3.71
CA TRP A 294 25.28 -10.14 4.89
C TRP A 294 26.23 -8.94 4.81
N ARG A 295 27.49 -9.14 4.42
CA ARG A 295 28.44 -8.03 4.18
C ARG A 295 27.93 -7.06 3.12
N ALA A 296 27.40 -7.57 2.01
CA ALA A 296 26.83 -6.74 0.95
C ALA A 296 25.59 -5.96 1.40
N ARG A 297 24.79 -6.51 2.31
CA ARG A 297 23.64 -5.82 2.91
C ARG A 297 24.08 -4.71 3.88
N ALA A 298 25.07 -5.00 4.73
CA ALA A 298 25.63 -4.00 5.64
C ALA A 298 26.27 -2.83 4.87
N ALA A 299 27.01 -3.13 3.81
CA ALA A 299 27.59 -2.10 2.93
C ALA A 299 26.52 -1.23 2.25
N ARG A 300 25.41 -1.82 1.79
CA ARG A 300 24.27 -1.06 1.23
C ARG A 300 23.63 -0.10 2.24
N ILE A 301 23.51 -0.51 3.50
CA ILE A 301 22.95 0.34 4.56
C ILE A 301 23.89 1.53 4.83
N GLU A 302 25.20 1.29 4.82
CA GLU A 302 26.21 2.33 5.03
C GLU A 302 26.31 3.30 3.84
N ASP A 303 26.27 2.79 2.61
CA ASP A 303 26.29 3.62 1.40
C ASP A 303 25.03 4.50 1.31
N TYR A 304 23.85 4.00 1.76
CA TYR A 304 22.63 4.79 1.88
C TYR A 304 22.73 5.90 2.94
N ARG A 305 23.34 5.60 4.10
CA ARG A 305 23.55 6.59 5.18
C ARG A 305 24.57 7.66 4.82
N THR A 306 25.58 7.31 4.02
CA THR A 306 26.68 8.21 3.62
C THR A 306 26.45 8.89 2.27
N GLY A 307 25.33 8.63 1.61
CA GLY A 307 24.96 9.25 0.32
C GLY A 307 25.84 8.82 -0.85
N ARG A 308 26.54 7.68 -0.75
CA ARG A 308 27.49 7.18 -1.77
C ARG A 308 26.83 6.36 -2.88
N THR A 309 25.56 6.03 -2.72
CA THR A 309 24.71 5.46 -3.77
C THR A 309 23.51 6.37 -3.99
N PRO A 310 23.06 6.58 -5.25
CA PRO A 310 21.80 7.29 -5.54
C PRO A 310 20.61 6.73 -4.76
#